data_AF-A0A973FW48-F1
#
_entry.id   AF-A0A973FW48-F1
#
_cell.length_a   1.000
_cell.length_b   1.000
_cell.length_c   1.000
_cell.angle_alpha   90.00
_cell.angle_beta   90.00
_cell.angle_gamma   90.00
#
_symmetry.space_group_name_H-M   'P 1'
#
loop_
_entity.id
_entity.type
_entity.pdbx_description
1 polymer ?
#
loop_
_entity_poly.entity_id
_entity_poly.type
_entity_poly.pdbx_seq_one_letter_code
_entity_poly.pdbx_strand_id
1 'polypeptide(L)' 'NTIEVKNIGGSWKIVDGSHWVFDFGGKEAEARAAFAIIKKYGFTRSCYVGRPNPSFQYLRK' A
#
# COMPACT_ATOMS: atom_id res chain seq x y z
N ASN A 1 11.17 -7.66 1.30
CA ASN A 1 10.19 -6.55 1.11
C ASN A 1 10.87 -5.30 0.62
N THR A 2 10.81 -5.10 -0.68
CA THR A 2 11.30 -3.93 -1.40
C THR A 2 10.10 -3.08 -1.82
N ILE A 3 9.26 -2.71 -0.85
CA ILE A 3 8.19 -1.75 -1.12
C ILE A 3 8.78 -0.36 -1.30
N GLU A 4 8.18 0.43 -2.18
CA GLU A 4 8.60 1.79 -2.51
C GLU A 4 7.38 2.70 -2.68
N VAL A 5 7.54 3.99 -2.37
CA VAL A 5 6.55 5.03 -2.71
C VAL A 5 6.92 5.61 -4.08
N LYS A 6 6.00 5.56 -5.05
CA LYS A 6 6.20 6.11 -6.40
C LYS A 6 5.02 6.98 -6.82
N ASN A 7 5.31 8.06 -7.54
CA ASN A 7 4.29 8.79 -8.30
C ASN A 7 4.18 8.18 -9.70
N ILE A 8 3.01 7.65 -10.05
CA ILE A 8 2.74 7.01 -11.34
C ILE A 8 1.47 7.67 -11.90
N GLY A 9 1.64 8.47 -12.95
CA GLY A 9 0.54 9.16 -13.63
C GLY A 9 -0.17 10.18 -12.74
N GLY A 10 0.56 10.88 -11.86
CA GLY A 10 -0.02 11.87 -10.94
C GLY A 10 -0.62 11.29 -9.65
N SER A 11 -0.65 9.96 -9.51
CA SER A 11 -1.08 9.28 -8.29
C SER A 11 0.11 8.69 -7.53
N TRP A 12 0.13 8.91 -6.21
CA TRP A 12 1.08 8.36 -5.27
C TRP A 12 0.66 6.96 -4.85
N LYS A 13 1.54 5.99 -5.07
CA LYS A 13 1.29 4.57 -4.82
C LYS A 13 2.40 3.97 -3.98
N ILE A 14 2.04 2.96 -3.18
CA ILE A 14 3.01 2.01 -2.62
C ILE A 14 3.04 0.81 -3.54
N VAL A 15 4.22 0.50 -4.07
CA VAL A 15 4.44 -0.62 -5.00
C VAL A 15 5.40 -1.64 -4.41
N ASP A 16 5.27 -2.90 -4.79
CA ASP A 16 6.25 -3.95 -4.54
C ASP A 16 6.67 -4.54 -5.90
N GLY A 17 7.85 -4.15 -6.40
CA GLY A 17 8.27 -4.43 -7.77
C GLY A 17 7.30 -3.82 -8.79
N SER A 18 6.66 -4.67 -9.59
CA SER A 18 5.65 -4.27 -10.59
C SER A 18 4.22 -4.23 -10.04
N HIS A 19 3.98 -4.69 -8.81
CA HIS A 19 2.64 -4.79 -8.22
C HIS A 19 2.28 -3.52 -7.44
N TRP A 20 1.05 -3.03 -7.65
CA TRP A 20 0.49 -1.96 -6.83
C TRP A 20 -0.09 -2.56 -5.55
N VAL A 21 0.36 -2.07 -4.41
CA VAL A 21 -0.13 -2.49 -3.09
C VAL A 21 -1.24 -1.56 -2.62
N PHE A 22 -1.00 -0.24 -2.72
CA PHE A 22 -1.96 0.80 -2.33
C PHE A 22 -1.85 2.02 -3.26
N ASP A 23 -2.98 2.66 -3.55
CA ASP A 23 -3.10 3.89 -4.34
C ASP A 23 -3.73 4.99 -3.48
N PHE A 24 -3.04 6.13 -3.38
CA PHE A 24 -3.46 7.28 -2.57
C PHE A 24 -3.93 8.46 -3.43
N GLY A 25 -3.97 8.33 -4.76
CA GLY A 25 -4.27 9.45 -5.65
C GLY A 25 -3.25 10.58 -5.51
N GLY A 26 -3.69 11.84 -5.55
CA GLY A 26 -2.82 13.01 -5.37
C GLY A 26 -2.23 13.21 -3.97
N LYS A 27 -2.43 12.26 -3.05
CA LYS A 27 -2.13 12.40 -1.61
C LYS A 27 -0.77 11.83 -1.23
N GLU A 28 0.29 12.61 -1.47
CA GLU A 28 1.67 12.19 -1.19
C GLU A 28 1.93 11.91 0.29
N ALA A 29 1.48 12.81 1.16
CA ALA A 29 1.77 12.75 2.59
C ALA A 29 1.19 11.48 3.21
N GLU A 30 -0.03 11.11 2.82
CA GLU A 30 -0.72 9.91 3.25
C GLU A 30 -0.01 8.64 2.74
N ALA A 31 0.46 8.64 1.48
CA ALA A 31 1.25 7.53 0.95
C ALA A 31 2.55 7.31 1.74
N ARG A 32 3.26 8.40 2.07
CA ARG A 32 4.49 8.36 2.87
C ARG A 32 4.22 7.94 4.32
N ALA A 33 3.12 8.41 4.92
CA ALA A 33 2.73 8.02 6.27
C ALA A 33 2.39 6.53 6.35
N ALA A 34 1.59 6.02 5.42
CA ALA A 34 1.26 4.60 5.34
C ALA A 34 2.52 3.73 5.10
N PHE A 35 3.41 4.17 4.22
CA PHE A 35 4.70 3.52 3.99
C PHE A 35 5.53 3.41 5.27
N ALA A 36 5.63 4.49 6.05
CA ALA A 36 6.35 4.50 7.32
C ALA A 36 5.74 3.51 8.33
N ILE A 37 4.41 3.43 8.42
CA ILE A 37 3.70 2.47 9.28
C ILE A 37 4.00 1.03 8.84
N ILE A 38 3.90 0.73 7.54
CA ILE A 38 4.17 -0.61 6.99
C ILE A 38 5.60 -1.05 7.31
N LYS A 39 6.58 -0.16 7.11
CA LYS A 39 7.99 -0.42 7.43
C LYS A 39 8.22 -0.57 8.94
N LYS A 40 7.64 0.31 9.77
CA LYS A 40 7.78 0.30 11.23
C LYS A 40 7.29 -1.01 11.84
N TYR A 41 6.13 -1.48 11.42
CA TYR A 41 5.54 -2.72 11.95
C TYR A 41 5.94 -3.97 11.17
N GLY A 42 6.72 -3.84 10.08
CA GLY A 42 7.23 -4.97 9.31
C GLY A 42 6.15 -5.82 8.65
N PHE A 43 5.03 -5.22 8.25
CA PHE A 43 3.99 -5.96 7.55
C PHE A 43 4.50 -6.47 6.19
N THR A 44 4.14 -7.69 5.84
CA THR A 44 4.60 -8.35 4.61
C THR A 44 3.50 -8.75 3.65
N ARG A 45 2.24 -8.71 4.09
CA ARG A 45 1.10 -9.14 3.28
C ARG A 45 -0.08 -8.19 3.46
N SER A 46 -0.73 -7.86 2.34
CA SER A 46 -2.05 -7.22 2.29
C SER A 46 -3.10 -8.29 2.00
N CYS A 47 -4.10 -8.40 2.87
CA CYS A 47 -5.12 -9.46 2.83
C CYS A 47 -6.52 -8.85 2.72
N TYR A 48 -7.40 -9.55 2.01
CA TYR A 48 -8.76 -9.12 1.68
C TYR A 48 -9.77 -10.18 2.14
N VAL A 49 -10.87 -9.76 2.75
CA VAL A 49 -11.98 -10.65 3.15
C VAL A 49 -13.21 -10.31 2.33
N GLY A 50 -13.71 -11.30 1.58
CA GLY A 50 -14.73 -11.11 0.55
C GLY A 50 -14.14 -10.60 -0.76
N ARG A 51 -14.43 -11.26 -1.89
CA ARG A 51 -14.13 -10.74 -3.23
C ARG A 51 -15.39 -10.85 -4.09
N PRO A 52 -15.60 -9.97 -5.09
CA PRO A 52 -14.67 -8.95 -5.59
C PRO A 52 -14.64 -7.64 -4.78
N ASN A 53 -15.66 -7.37 -3.95
CA ASN A 53 -15.75 -6.16 -3.12
C ASN A 53 -15.46 -6.49 -1.64
N PRO A 54 -14.20 -6.37 -1.18
CA PRO A 54 -13.84 -6.75 0.17
C PRO A 54 -14.46 -5.84 1.21
N SER A 55 -15.19 -6.43 2.17
CA SER A 55 -15.74 -5.70 3.32
C SER A 55 -14.67 -5.35 4.35
N PHE A 56 -13.52 -6.03 4.31
CA PHE A 56 -12.42 -5.82 5.23
C PHE A 56 -11.07 -6.07 4.57
N GLN A 57 -10.11 -5.21 4.90
CA GLN A 57 -8.72 -5.31 4.47
C GLN A 57 -7.82 -5.18 5.69
N TYR A 58 -6.76 -5.97 5.74
CA TYR A 58 -5.80 -5.91 6.83
C TYR A 58 -4.39 -6.23 6.37
N LEU A 59 -3.44 -5.74 7.16
CA LEU A 59 -2.02 -6.00 6.99
C LEU A 59 -1.57 -7.03 8.02
N ARG A 60 -0.70 -7.95 7.61
CA ARG A 60 -0.08 -8.91 8.51
C ARG A 60 1.39 -9.15 8.20
N LYS A 61 2.11 -9.68 9.18
CA LYS A 61 3.47 -10.19 9.03
C LYS A 61 3.47 -11.52 8.28
#